data_AF-A0A427YSQ3-F1
#
_entry.id   AF-A0A427YSQ3-F1
#
_cell.length_a   1.000
_cell.length_b   1.000
_cell.length_c   1.000
_cell.angle_alpha   90.00
_cell.angle_beta   90.00
_cell.angle_gamma   90.00
#
_symmetry.space_group_name_H-M   'P 1'
#
loop_
_entity.id
_entity.type
_entity.pdbx_description
1 polymer ?
#
loop_
_entity_poly.entity_id
_entity_poly.type
_entity_poly.pdbx_seq_one_letter_code
_entity_poly.pdbx_strand_id
1 'polypeptide(L)'
;MVHMSQNITGSKASVGVFGACYTQAINHAFAKPDFNTYCSGTSGGYTVNSTYFGVVSGSIVQRGLAGGLIMNVIACGFAGVAFIFGFFGWILSNRPMMILLFSFVLLGAFFGWIAFWINLGFVLNTRSHVGNLTNQVRTGHIGNSFWLSFGGAMALSLAVCFAGVGSFSEEQRRDMETEIAAIPAVHEKPGRRWPWQKRRHSATASEVAPVATYPANADV
;
A
#
# COMPACT_ATOMS: atom_id res chain seq x y z
N MET A 1 -15.72 8.61 -5.06
CA MET A 1 -16.12 7.44 -4.24
C MET A 1 -17.44 6.85 -4.66
N VAL A 2 -18.46 7.64 -4.99
CA VAL A 2 -19.77 7.08 -5.39
C VAL A 2 -20.23 7.73 -6.70
N HIS A 3 -20.69 6.89 -7.63
CA HIS A 3 -21.42 7.31 -8.82
C HIS A 3 -22.89 6.92 -8.67
N MET A 4 -23.79 7.87 -8.87
CA MET A 4 -25.22 7.63 -8.89
C MET A 4 -25.74 7.93 -10.28
N SER A 5 -26.58 7.03 -10.80
CA SER A 5 -27.29 7.22 -12.06
C SER A 5 -28.78 7.05 -11.82
N GLN A 6 -29.59 7.90 -12.44
CA GLN A 6 -31.04 7.79 -12.41
C GLN A 6 -31.55 7.36 -13.79
N ASN A 7 -32.21 6.21 -13.86
CA ASN A 7 -32.67 5.63 -15.14
C ASN A 7 -33.82 6.42 -15.80
N ILE A 8 -34.59 7.19 -15.03
CA ILE A 8 -35.78 7.90 -15.54
C ILE A 8 -35.41 9.20 -16.28
N THR A 9 -34.42 9.94 -15.77
CA THR A 9 -34.03 11.24 -16.33
C THR A 9 -32.68 11.20 -17.05
N GLY A 10 -31.89 10.14 -16.89
CA GLY A 10 -30.52 10.09 -17.41
C GLY A 10 -29.52 10.96 -16.63
N SER A 11 -29.96 11.61 -15.54
CA SER A 11 -29.10 12.42 -14.68
C SER A 11 -28.06 11.55 -13.96
N LYS A 12 -26.80 11.99 -13.96
CA LYS A 12 -25.70 11.31 -13.26
C LYS A 12 -25.08 12.24 -12.22
N ALA A 13 -24.77 11.73 -11.04
CA ALA A 13 -24.02 12.44 -10.03
C ALA A 13 -22.75 11.65 -9.68
N SER A 14 -21.63 12.36 -9.59
CA SER A 14 -20.34 11.81 -9.22
C SER A 14 -19.80 12.57 -8.03
N VAL A 15 -19.46 11.86 -6.95
CA VAL A 15 -18.82 12.46 -5.78
C VAL A 15 -17.40 11.98 -5.69
N GLY A 16 -16.45 12.90 -5.80
CA GLY A 16 -15.03 12.71 -5.55
C GLY A 16 -14.61 13.23 -4.18
N VAL A 17 -13.32 13.08 -3.90
CA VAL A 17 -12.67 13.60 -2.69
C VAL A 17 -12.64 15.14 -2.71
N PHE A 18 -12.50 15.73 -3.89
CA PHE A 18 -12.34 17.16 -4.10
C PHE A 18 -13.64 17.91 -4.45
N GLY A 19 -14.77 17.21 -4.56
CA GLY A 19 -16.04 17.83 -4.89
C GLY A 19 -17.05 16.86 -5.47
N ALA A 20 -18.23 17.39 -5.76
CA ALA A 20 -19.31 16.66 -6.40
C ALA A 20 -19.67 17.34 -7.72
N CYS A 21 -19.84 16.54 -8.77
CA CYS A 21 -20.33 16.99 -10.06
C CYS A 21 -21.67 16.32 -10.36
N TYR A 22 -22.62 17.11 -10.85
CA TYR A 22 -23.97 16.71 -11.17
C TYR A 22 -24.21 17.04 -12.63
N THR A 23 -24.61 16.04 -13.39
CA THR A 23 -25.10 16.20 -14.76
C THR A 23 -26.62 16.12 -14.70
N GLN A 24 -27.27 17.23 -15.04
CA GLN A 24 -28.72 17.29 -15.15
C GLN A 24 -29.07 17.24 -16.63
N ALA A 25 -29.89 16.26 -17.02
CA ALA A 25 -30.51 16.26 -18.33
C ALA A 25 -31.73 17.19 -18.27
N ILE A 26 -31.68 18.30 -19.01
CA ILE A 26 -32.86 19.16 -19.19
C ILE A 26 -33.63 18.58 -20.37
N ASN A 27 -34.74 17.91 -20.07
CA ASN A 27 -35.61 17.36 -21.11
C ASN A 27 -36.45 18.50 -21.70
N HIS A 28 -36.07 18.97 -22.87
CA HIS A 28 -36.96 19.77 -23.72
C HIS A 28 -37.93 18.82 -24.44
N ALA A 29 -39.22 19.09 -24.39
CA ALA A 29 -40.27 18.20 -24.91
C ALA A 29 -40.12 17.81 -26.39
N PHE A 30 -39.33 18.57 -27.18
CA PHE A 30 -39.13 18.36 -28.61
C PHE A 30 -37.69 18.56 -29.09
N ALA A 31 -36.69 18.62 -28.20
CA ALA A 31 -35.30 18.86 -28.59
C ALA A 31 -34.34 17.85 -27.94
N LYS A 32 -33.13 17.75 -28.52
CA LYS A 32 -32.05 16.90 -28.01
C LYS A 32 -31.78 17.27 -26.55
N PRO A 33 -31.63 16.29 -25.63
CA PRO A 33 -31.39 16.59 -24.23
C PRO A 33 -30.07 17.36 -24.07
N ASP A 34 -30.16 18.54 -23.48
CA ASP A 34 -28.98 19.33 -23.10
C ASP A 34 -28.51 18.88 -21.71
N PHE A 35 -27.22 18.62 -21.60
CA PHE A 35 -26.58 18.16 -20.38
C PHE A 35 -25.78 19.30 -19.76
N ASN A 36 -26.36 19.96 -18.76
CA ASN A 36 -25.60 20.92 -17.96
C ASN A 36 -24.88 20.18 -16.82
N THR A 37 -23.56 20.35 -16.78
CA THR A 37 -22.70 19.79 -15.73
C THR A 37 -22.40 20.89 -14.73
N TYR A 38 -22.87 20.72 -13.50
CA TYR A 38 -22.57 21.59 -12.37
C TYR A 38 -21.61 20.90 -11.43
N CYS A 39 -20.45 21.47 -11.21
CA CYS A 39 -19.48 20.97 -10.24
C CYS A 39 -19.40 21.94 -9.04
N SER A 40 -19.52 21.39 -7.84
CA SER A 40 -19.19 22.12 -6.62
C SER A 40 -17.68 22.33 -6.55
N GLY A 41 -17.25 23.53 -6.18
CA GLY A 41 -15.84 23.82 -5.91
C GLY A 41 -15.29 23.03 -4.71
N THR A 42 -13.96 22.96 -4.62
CA THR A 42 -13.23 22.32 -3.51
C THR A 42 -13.45 23.09 -2.22
N SER A 43 -14.13 22.47 -1.25
CA SER A 43 -14.38 23.05 0.08
C SER A 43 -14.22 21.96 1.13
N GLY A 44 -13.67 22.31 2.30
CA GLY A 44 -13.54 21.42 3.47
C GLY A 44 -14.88 20.89 4.02
N GLY A 45 -16.00 21.42 3.52
CA GLY A 45 -17.32 20.84 3.59
C GLY A 45 -18.14 21.27 2.38
N TYR A 46 -18.43 20.35 1.46
CA TYR A 46 -19.31 20.67 0.33
C TYR A 46 -20.77 20.40 0.73
N THR A 47 -21.66 21.31 0.38
CA THR A 47 -23.10 21.14 0.59
C THR A 47 -23.61 20.20 -0.49
N VAL A 48 -23.86 18.95 -0.10
CA VAL A 48 -24.46 17.98 -1.02
C VAL A 48 -25.94 18.29 -1.12
N ASN A 49 -26.45 18.51 -2.32
CA ASN A 49 -27.87 18.75 -2.48
C ASN A 49 -28.64 17.45 -2.19
N SER A 50 -29.48 17.49 -1.14
CA SER A 50 -30.19 16.34 -0.57
C SER A 50 -31.15 15.68 -1.57
N THR A 51 -31.63 16.40 -2.57
CA THR A 51 -32.47 15.84 -3.66
C THR A 51 -31.73 14.84 -4.55
N TYR A 52 -30.41 14.96 -4.67
CA TYR A 52 -29.61 14.09 -5.56
C TYR A 52 -28.99 12.90 -4.81
N PHE A 53 -28.74 13.04 -3.51
CA PHE A 53 -28.08 12.00 -2.72
C PHE A 53 -28.99 11.33 -1.69
N GLY A 54 -30.23 11.81 -1.50
CA GLY A 54 -31.16 11.24 -0.54
C GLY A 54 -30.62 11.28 0.89
N VAL A 55 -29.83 12.30 1.24
CA VAL A 55 -29.22 12.38 2.58
C VAL A 55 -29.89 13.46 3.40
N VAL A 56 -30.44 13.06 4.55
CA VAL A 56 -31.24 13.89 5.47
C VAL A 56 -30.35 14.82 6.32
N SER A 57 -29.03 14.65 6.29
CA SER A 57 -28.09 15.54 6.99
C SER A 57 -26.76 15.66 6.27
N GLY A 58 -26.54 16.80 5.62
CA GLY A 58 -25.26 17.14 4.99
C GLY A 58 -24.07 17.13 5.97
N SER A 59 -24.32 17.31 7.26
CA SER A 59 -23.30 17.33 8.32
C SER A 59 -22.60 15.97 8.54
N ILE A 60 -23.32 14.87 8.44
CA ILE A 60 -22.77 13.51 8.63
C ILE A 60 -21.88 13.14 7.45
N VAL A 61 -22.32 13.47 6.24
CA VAL A 61 -21.57 13.25 5.00
C VAL A 61 -20.30 14.08 4.98
N GLN A 62 -20.40 15.36 5.33
CA GLN A 62 -19.25 16.26 5.40
C GLN A 62 -18.21 15.76 6.41
N ARG A 63 -18.63 15.34 7.61
CA ARG A 63 -17.70 14.82 8.63
C ARG A 63 -17.03 13.50 8.21
N GLY A 64 -17.78 12.59 7.59
CA GLY A 64 -17.25 11.31 7.10
C GLY A 64 -16.22 11.49 5.98
N LEU A 65 -16.52 12.33 4.99
CA LEU A 65 -15.57 12.64 3.90
C LEU A 65 -14.35 13.43 4.37
N ALA A 66 -14.55 14.44 5.23
CA ALA A 66 -13.43 15.20 5.77
C ALA A 66 -12.49 14.30 6.60
N GLY A 67 -13.06 13.42 7.44
CA GLY A 67 -12.29 12.46 8.24
C GLY A 67 -11.48 11.48 7.37
N GLY A 68 -12.09 10.90 6.33
CA GLY A 68 -11.40 10.01 5.40
C GLY A 68 -10.28 10.72 4.62
N LEU A 69 -10.48 11.99 4.24
CA LEU A 69 -9.52 12.78 3.48
C LEU A 69 -8.28 13.10 4.33
N ILE A 70 -8.49 13.58 5.56
CA ILE A 70 -7.41 13.90 6.49
C ILE A 70 -6.54 12.67 6.76
N MET A 71 -7.16 11.50 7.00
CA MET A 71 -6.41 10.26 7.26
C MET A 71 -5.57 9.80 6.06
N ASN A 72 -6.08 9.95 4.83
CA ASN A 72 -5.31 9.62 3.63
C ASN A 72 -4.13 10.58 3.41
N VAL A 73 -4.28 11.87 3.71
CA VAL A 73 -3.18 12.85 3.64
C VAL A 73 -2.10 12.52 4.67
N ILE A 74 -2.48 12.18 5.90
CA ILE A 74 -1.54 11.76 6.95
C ILE A 74 -0.79 10.49 6.54
N ALA A 75 -1.49 9.49 6.02
CA ALA A 75 -0.87 8.24 5.54
C ALA A 75 0.12 8.51 4.40
N CYS A 76 -0.23 9.40 3.46
CA CYS A 76 0.65 9.80 2.36
C CYS A 76 1.89 10.55 2.88
N GLY A 77 1.72 11.42 3.89
CA GLY A 77 2.84 12.11 4.55
C GLY A 77 3.83 11.12 5.16
N PHE A 78 3.35 10.12 5.90
CA PHE A 78 4.22 9.08 6.45
C PHE A 78 4.90 8.23 5.39
N ALA A 79 4.20 7.89 4.29
CA ALA A 79 4.80 7.18 3.17
C ALA A 79 5.91 7.99 2.48
N GLY A 80 5.72 9.30 2.31
CA GLY A 80 6.74 10.19 1.75
C GLY A 80 7.97 10.32 2.64
N VAL A 81 7.77 10.47 3.95
CA VAL A 81 8.88 10.52 4.93
C VAL A 81 9.62 9.19 4.97
N ALA A 82 8.91 8.06 4.95
CA ALA A 82 9.52 6.74 4.88
C ALA A 82 10.36 6.56 3.62
N PHE A 83 9.90 7.06 2.46
CA PHE A 83 10.65 7.01 1.21
C PHE A 83 11.99 7.75 1.32
N ILE A 84 12.00 8.93 1.94
CA ILE A 84 13.23 9.71 2.17
C ILE A 84 14.21 8.91 3.03
N PHE A 85 13.74 8.32 4.13
CA PHE A 85 14.59 7.48 4.98
C PHE A 85 15.08 6.22 4.28
N GLY A 86 14.27 5.62 3.41
CA GLY A 86 14.69 4.49 2.58
C GLY A 86 15.78 4.86 1.58
N PHE A 87 15.63 6.02 0.93
CA PHE A 87 16.62 6.51 -0.02
C PHE A 87 17.97 6.79 0.66
N PHE A 88 17.95 7.45 1.81
CA PHE A 88 19.17 7.68 2.61
C PHE A 88 19.72 6.39 3.23
N GLY A 89 18.86 5.49 3.70
CA GLY A 89 19.26 4.19 4.22
C GLY A 89 19.95 3.34 3.16
N TRP A 90 19.49 3.42 1.91
CA TRP A 90 20.12 2.74 0.78
C TRP A 90 21.47 3.34 0.41
N ILE A 91 21.60 4.68 0.33
CA ILE A 91 22.85 5.34 -0.04
C ILE A 91 23.92 5.24 1.05
N LEU A 92 23.53 5.45 2.31
CA LEU A 92 24.45 5.52 3.45
C LEU A 92 24.67 4.15 4.11
N SER A 93 23.95 3.11 3.69
CA SER A 93 23.96 1.77 4.29
C SER A 93 23.79 1.81 5.83
N ASN A 94 22.96 2.73 6.32
CA ASN A 94 22.87 3.06 7.74
C ASN A 94 21.66 2.36 8.40
N ARG A 95 21.92 1.48 9.37
CA ARG A 95 20.93 0.69 10.13
C ARG A 95 19.79 1.51 10.76
N PRO A 96 20.06 2.56 11.56
CA PRO A 96 18.99 3.39 12.15
C PRO A 96 18.03 3.97 11.10
N MET A 97 18.50 4.27 9.89
CA MET A 97 17.61 4.78 8.82
C MET A 97 16.67 3.70 8.29
N MET A 98 17.11 2.43 8.22
CA MET A 98 16.23 1.31 7.86
C MET A 98 15.17 1.04 8.95
N ILE A 99 15.54 1.12 10.22
CA ILE A 99 14.59 0.95 11.34
C ILE A 99 13.54 2.08 11.31
N LEU A 100 13.96 3.33 11.05
CA LEU A 100 13.04 4.45 10.89
C LEU A 100 12.15 4.29 9.66
N LEU A 101 12.67 3.83 8.52
CA LEU A 101 11.83 3.47 7.38
C LEU A 101 10.75 2.47 7.80
N PHE A 102 11.13 1.38 8.48
CA PHE A 102 10.17 0.34 8.87
C PHE A 102 9.07 0.91 9.78
N SER A 103 9.43 1.72 10.78
CA SER A 103 8.44 2.31 11.70
C SER A 103 7.50 3.30 11.00
N PHE A 104 8.02 4.15 10.10
CA PHE A 104 7.19 5.10 9.36
C PHE A 104 6.29 4.42 8.31
N VAL A 105 6.76 3.38 7.60
CA VAL A 105 5.92 2.60 6.69
C VAL A 105 4.82 1.87 7.47
N LEU A 106 5.14 1.31 8.65
CA LEU A 106 4.16 0.62 9.50
C LEU A 106 3.06 1.58 9.98
N LEU A 107 3.43 2.78 10.44
CA LEU A 107 2.46 3.81 10.80
C LEU A 107 1.63 4.26 9.59
N GLY A 108 2.27 4.46 8.43
CA GLY A 108 1.58 4.79 7.19
C GLY A 108 0.56 3.73 6.77
N ALA A 109 0.93 2.44 6.85
CA ALA A 109 0.03 1.33 6.57
C ALA A 109 -1.15 1.28 7.55
N PHE A 110 -0.91 1.50 8.84
CA PHE A 110 -1.96 1.54 9.86
C PHE A 110 -2.98 2.66 9.60
N PHE A 111 -2.52 3.89 9.36
CA PHE A 111 -3.41 5.00 9.01
C PHE A 111 -4.10 4.79 7.66
N GLY A 112 -3.42 4.18 6.69
CA GLY A 112 -4.01 3.83 5.39
C GLY A 112 -5.18 2.85 5.52
N TRP A 113 -5.04 1.81 6.35
CA TRP A 113 -6.12 0.88 6.65
C TRP A 113 -7.28 1.54 7.39
N ILE A 114 -7.01 2.40 8.38
CA ILE A 114 -8.05 3.17 9.07
C ILE A 114 -8.83 4.04 8.07
N ALA A 115 -8.12 4.76 7.19
CA ALA A 115 -8.73 5.59 6.16
C ALA A 115 -9.62 4.76 5.22
N PHE A 116 -9.15 3.57 4.83
CA PHE A 116 -9.93 2.64 4.03
C PHE A 116 -11.22 2.20 4.72
N TRP A 117 -11.17 1.82 6.00
CA TRP A 117 -12.36 1.43 6.77
C TRP A 117 -13.37 2.56 6.92
N ILE A 118 -12.92 3.79 7.16
CA ILE A 118 -13.79 4.97 7.21
C ILE A 118 -14.49 5.19 5.86
N ASN A 119 -13.73 5.10 4.76
CA ASN A 119 -14.27 5.24 3.41
C ASN A 119 -15.28 4.14 3.08
N LEU A 120 -15.00 2.89 3.47
CA LEU A 120 -15.92 1.76 3.30
C LEU A 120 -17.22 1.98 4.08
N GLY A 121 -17.11 2.37 5.36
CA GLY A 121 -18.27 2.67 6.21
C GLY A 121 -19.15 3.76 5.60
N PHE A 122 -18.55 4.81 5.04
CA PHE A 122 -19.28 5.86 4.32
C PHE A 122 -20.01 5.34 3.07
N VAL A 123 -19.34 4.55 2.23
CA VAL A 123 -19.95 3.98 1.01
C VAL A 123 -21.09 3.01 1.34
N LEU A 124 -20.95 2.19 2.38
CA LEU A 124 -22.00 1.26 2.80
C LEU A 124 -23.21 1.98 3.40
N ASN A 125 -22.96 2.97 4.27
CA ASN A 125 -24.03 3.76 4.88
C ASN A 125 -24.78 4.59 3.83
N THR A 126 -24.08 5.19 2.86
CA THR A 126 -24.74 5.91 1.77
C THR A 126 -25.56 4.98 0.88
N ARG A 127 -25.06 3.77 0.58
CA ARG A 127 -25.80 2.79 -0.23
C ARG A 127 -27.07 2.29 0.46
N SER A 128 -27.01 1.98 1.75
CA SER A 128 -28.18 1.51 2.51
C SER A 128 -29.27 2.58 2.60
N HIS A 129 -28.87 3.84 2.81
CA HIS A 129 -29.81 4.96 2.92
C HIS A 129 -30.48 5.30 1.59
N VAL A 130 -29.73 5.30 0.48
CA VAL A 130 -30.27 5.56 -0.86
C VAL A 130 -31.27 4.49 -1.29
N GLY A 131 -30.98 3.21 -0.98
CA GLY A 131 -31.89 2.11 -1.28
C GLY A 131 -33.25 2.27 -0.61
N ASN A 132 -33.25 2.67 0.67
CA ASN A 132 -34.47 2.85 1.46
C ASN A 132 -35.29 4.08 1.04
N LEU A 133 -34.64 5.18 0.63
CA LEU A 133 -35.34 6.43 0.31
C LEU A 133 -35.81 6.52 -1.14
N THR A 134 -35.23 5.74 -2.06
CA THR A 134 -35.53 5.82 -3.49
C THR A 134 -36.28 4.62 -4.04
N ASN A 135 -36.74 3.68 -3.19
CA ASN A 135 -37.45 2.46 -3.63
C ASN A 135 -36.73 1.73 -4.78
N GLN A 136 -35.40 1.63 -4.72
CA GLN A 136 -34.53 1.05 -5.77
C GLN A 136 -34.53 1.74 -7.15
N VAL A 137 -35.11 2.93 -7.29
CA VAL A 137 -35.14 3.67 -8.57
C VAL A 137 -33.76 4.26 -8.95
N ARG A 138 -32.85 4.43 -7.98
CA ARG A 138 -31.45 4.82 -8.22
C ARG A 138 -30.49 3.69 -7.86
N THR A 139 -29.60 3.37 -8.79
CA THR A 139 -28.47 2.47 -8.55
C THR A 139 -27.20 3.27 -8.26
N GLY A 140 -26.62 3.03 -7.08
CA GLY A 140 -25.32 3.57 -6.70
C GLY A 140 -24.21 2.59 -7.04
N HIS A 141 -23.24 3.01 -7.86
CA HIS A 141 -22.04 2.26 -8.16
C HIS A 141 -20.85 2.78 -7.34
N ILE A 142 -19.99 1.87 -6.91
CA ILE A 142 -18.73 2.19 -6.25
C ILE A 142 -17.79 2.80 -7.28
N GLY A 143 -17.29 4.01 -7.02
CA GLY A 143 -16.40 4.72 -7.92
C GLY A 143 -14.94 4.25 -7.82
N ASN A 144 -14.17 4.48 -8.89
CA ASN A 144 -12.79 4.01 -9.02
C ASN A 144 -11.86 4.49 -7.89
N SER A 145 -12.14 5.65 -7.28
CA SER A 145 -11.35 6.19 -6.17
C SER A 145 -11.34 5.29 -4.92
N PHE A 146 -12.39 4.48 -4.71
CA PHE A 146 -12.43 3.53 -3.60
C PHE A 146 -11.37 2.43 -3.80
N TRP A 147 -11.28 1.90 -5.03
CA TRP A 147 -10.29 0.89 -5.40
C TRP A 147 -8.85 1.43 -5.31
N LEU A 148 -8.64 2.71 -5.63
CA LEU A 148 -7.33 3.34 -5.46
C LEU A 148 -6.91 3.43 -3.98
N SER A 149 -7.84 3.73 -3.07
CA SER A 149 -7.56 3.74 -1.63
C SER A 149 -7.22 2.34 -1.12
N PHE A 150 -7.93 1.30 -1.59
CA PHE A 150 -7.61 -0.10 -1.29
C PHE A 150 -6.23 -0.50 -1.82
N GLY A 151 -5.93 -0.16 -3.08
CA GLY A 151 -4.63 -0.41 -3.70
C GLY A 151 -3.48 0.24 -2.94
N GLY A 152 -3.67 1.48 -2.47
CA GLY A 152 -2.69 2.19 -1.64
C GLY A 152 -2.43 1.49 -0.30
N ALA A 153 -3.46 1.07 0.41
CA ALA A 153 -3.32 0.34 1.67
C ALA A 153 -2.62 -1.02 1.48
N MET A 154 -2.93 -1.73 0.40
CA MET A 154 -2.26 -2.98 0.04
C MET A 154 -0.79 -2.77 -0.32
N ALA A 155 -0.48 -1.74 -1.13
CA ALA A 155 0.89 -1.40 -1.49
C ALA A 155 1.74 -1.07 -0.26
N LEU A 156 1.20 -0.29 0.68
CA LEU A 156 1.87 0.01 1.95
C LEU A 156 2.07 -1.25 2.80
N SER A 157 1.10 -2.16 2.82
CA SER A 157 1.21 -3.43 3.57
C SER A 157 2.33 -4.31 3.00
N LEU A 158 2.43 -4.41 1.67
CA LEU A 158 3.55 -5.10 1.02
C LEU A 158 4.88 -4.42 1.31
N ALA A 159 4.92 -3.08 1.31
CA ALA A 159 6.11 -2.33 1.69
C ALA A 159 6.55 -2.63 3.13
N VAL A 160 5.63 -2.79 4.08
CA VAL A 160 5.95 -3.24 5.45
C VAL A 160 6.60 -4.63 5.42
N CYS A 161 6.05 -5.57 4.66
CA CYS A 161 6.61 -6.92 4.56
C CYS A 161 8.05 -6.90 4.01
N PHE A 162 8.29 -6.17 2.91
CA PHE A 162 9.63 -6.06 2.32
C PHE A 162 10.61 -5.33 3.24
N ALA A 163 10.17 -4.24 3.89
CA ALA A 163 10.98 -3.51 4.86
C ALA A 163 11.33 -4.39 6.08
N GLY A 164 10.39 -5.21 6.54
CA GLY A 164 10.61 -6.14 7.65
C GLY A 164 11.65 -7.19 7.30
N VAL A 165 11.48 -7.90 6.17
CA VAL A 165 12.44 -8.93 5.74
C VAL A 165 13.85 -8.35 5.55
N GLY A 166 13.96 -7.15 4.95
CA GLY A 166 15.25 -6.48 4.79
C GLY A 166 15.91 -6.13 6.14
N SER A 167 15.13 -5.65 7.10
CA SER A 167 15.65 -5.22 8.41
C SER A 167 16.09 -6.40 9.29
N PHE A 168 15.35 -7.52 9.29
CA PHE A 168 15.64 -8.67 10.14
C PHE A 168 16.68 -9.64 9.54
N SER A 169 16.73 -9.81 8.22
CA SER A 169 17.71 -10.71 7.58
C SER A 169 19.15 -10.23 7.76
N GLU A 170 19.35 -8.91 7.77
CA GLU A 170 20.64 -8.30 8.04
C GLU A 170 21.11 -8.51 9.49
N GLU A 171 20.19 -8.55 10.46
CA GLU A 171 20.53 -8.80 11.86
C GLU A 171 21.03 -10.23 12.04
N GLN A 172 20.28 -11.20 11.51
CA GLN A 172 20.65 -12.61 11.58
C GLN A 172 22.02 -12.89 10.91
N ARG A 173 22.33 -12.19 9.82
CA ARG A 173 23.65 -12.32 9.15
C ARG A 173 24.79 -11.78 10.02
N ARG A 174 24.56 -10.68 10.74
CA ARG A 174 25.56 -10.12 11.66
C ARG A 174 25.73 -10.95 12.90
N ASP A 175 24.65 -11.40 13.52
CA ASP A 175 24.72 -12.29 14.68
C ASP A 175 25.55 -13.53 14.35
N MET A 176 25.34 -14.10 13.15
CA MET A 176 26.15 -15.20 12.63
C MET A 176 27.62 -14.80 12.41
N GLU A 177 27.91 -13.62 11.86
CA GLU A 177 29.30 -13.12 11.72
C GLU A 177 29.98 -12.88 13.08
N THR A 178 29.28 -12.34 14.08
CA THR A 178 29.82 -12.17 15.44
C THR A 178 29.99 -13.50 16.15
N GLU A 179 29.08 -14.46 15.97
CA GLU A 179 29.21 -15.80 16.53
C GLU A 179 30.41 -16.52 15.90
N ILE A 180 30.57 -16.45 14.58
CA ILE A 180 31.74 -17.00 13.87
C ILE A 180 33.05 -16.31 14.30
N ALA A 181 33.04 -14.98 14.48
CA ALA A 181 34.20 -14.24 14.95
C ALA A 181 34.51 -14.48 16.45
N ALA A 182 33.50 -14.86 17.23
CA ALA A 182 33.61 -15.18 18.65
C ALA A 182 33.97 -16.65 18.92
N ILE A 183 33.93 -17.53 17.92
CA ILE A 183 34.66 -18.80 17.99
C ILE A 183 36.13 -18.40 18.16
N PRO A 184 36.76 -18.63 19.33
CA PRO A 184 38.17 -18.34 19.47
C PRO A 184 38.84 -19.17 18.38
N ALA A 185 39.48 -18.50 17.41
CA ALA A 185 40.26 -19.16 16.39
C ALA A 185 41.08 -20.18 17.14
N VAL A 186 40.73 -21.47 17.01
CA VAL A 186 41.38 -22.54 17.74
C VAL A 186 42.81 -22.39 17.30
N HIS A 187 43.63 -21.83 18.18
CA HIS A 187 45.03 -21.67 17.93
C HIS A 187 45.47 -23.12 17.94
N GLU A 188 45.43 -23.76 16.77
CA GLU A 188 46.07 -25.02 16.53
C GLU A 188 47.49 -24.73 16.98
N LYS A 189 47.80 -25.16 18.22
CA LYS A 189 49.18 -25.25 18.69
C LYS A 189 49.89 -25.84 17.50
N PRO A 190 50.93 -25.19 16.94
CA PRO A 190 51.65 -25.74 15.81
C PRO A 190 52.20 -27.09 16.28
N GLY A 191 51.42 -28.14 16.06
CA GLY A 191 51.79 -29.49 16.35
C GLY A 191 53.02 -29.69 15.50
N ARG A 192 54.14 -30.02 16.13
CA ARG A 192 55.43 -30.21 15.46
C ARG A 192 55.21 -31.13 14.27
N ARG A 193 55.01 -30.53 13.09
CA ARG A 193 54.94 -31.27 11.83
C ARG A 193 56.37 -31.63 11.52
N TRP A 194 56.67 -32.90 11.68
CA TRP A 194 57.99 -33.44 11.45
C TRP A 194 58.39 -33.23 9.97
N PRO A 195 59.66 -32.91 9.70
CA PRO A 195 60.11 -32.44 8.38
C PRO A 195 59.85 -33.40 7.22
N TRP A 196 59.61 -34.69 7.47
CA TRP A 196 59.28 -35.67 6.43
C TRP A 196 57.83 -35.57 5.90
N GLN A 197 56.90 -34.91 6.60
CA GLN A 197 55.52 -34.73 6.12
C GLN A 197 55.36 -33.62 5.06
N LYS A 198 56.36 -32.74 4.87
CA LYS A 198 56.26 -31.62 3.92
C LYS A 198 56.41 -32.00 2.44
N ARG A 199 56.79 -33.24 2.10
CA ARG A 199 57.16 -33.60 0.70
C ARG A 199 56.05 -34.14 -0.20
N ARG A 200 54.82 -34.35 0.28
CA ARG A 200 53.79 -35.06 -0.53
C ARG A 200 52.77 -34.19 -1.28
N HIS A 201 52.71 -32.87 -1.06
CA HIS A 201 51.65 -32.03 -1.66
C HIS A 201 52.13 -30.93 -2.61
N SER A 202 53.42 -30.85 -2.93
CA SER A 202 53.93 -29.79 -3.82
C SER A 202 53.89 -30.14 -5.31
N ALA A 203 53.43 -31.34 -5.71
CA ALA A 203 53.60 -31.84 -7.08
C ALA A 203 52.30 -32.12 -7.86
N THR A 204 51.11 -31.86 -7.31
CA THR A 204 49.85 -32.18 -8.03
C THR A 204 48.76 -31.10 -7.87
N ALA A 205 49.12 -29.82 -7.92
CA ALA A 205 48.15 -28.72 -7.93
C ALA A 205 48.21 -27.87 -9.21
N SER A 206 48.71 -28.44 -10.31
CA SER A 206 48.70 -27.81 -11.63
C SER A 206 48.25 -28.78 -12.72
N GLU A 207 47.11 -29.45 -12.57
CA GLU A 207 46.47 -30.05 -13.74
C GLU A 207 44.97 -30.33 -13.53
N VAL A 208 44.21 -29.99 -14.57
CA VAL A 208 42.86 -30.48 -14.92
C VAL A 208 41.64 -29.79 -14.26
N ALA A 209 41.18 -28.76 -14.98
CA ALA A 209 39.85 -28.57 -15.59
C ALA A 209 38.52 -28.73 -14.79
N PRO A 210 37.51 -27.88 -15.10
CA PRO A 210 36.13 -28.05 -14.66
C PRO A 210 35.45 -29.17 -15.47
N VAL A 211 34.39 -29.81 -14.96
CA VAL A 211 33.23 -30.37 -15.72
C VAL A 211 32.38 -31.33 -14.86
N ALA A 212 31.06 -31.22 -15.08
CA ALA A 212 29.96 -32.19 -14.87
C ALA A 212 29.62 -32.63 -13.44
N THR A 213 28.45 -32.29 -12.87
CA THR A 213 27.06 -32.74 -13.14
C THR A 213 26.78 -34.24 -12.92
N TYR A 214 25.68 -34.48 -12.17
CA TYR A 214 24.75 -35.64 -12.10
C TYR A 214 25.02 -36.74 -11.04
N PRO A 215 24.02 -37.60 -10.70
CA PRO A 215 22.55 -37.45 -10.67
C PRO A 215 21.89 -38.00 -9.37
N ALA A 216 20.56 -37.98 -9.37
CA ALA A 216 19.62 -38.61 -8.45
C ALA A 216 19.88 -40.10 -8.13
N ASN A 217 19.52 -40.50 -6.89
CA ASN A 217 19.08 -41.85 -6.50
C ASN A 217 17.73 -41.61 -5.79
N ALA A 218 16.55 -42.06 -6.21
CA ALA A 218 16.10 -43.39 -6.63
C ALA A 218 16.26 -44.46 -5.53
N ASP A 219 15.10 -44.81 -4.96
CA ASP A 219 14.70 -46.06 -4.31
C ASP A 219 15.12 -46.36 -2.86
N VAL A 220 14.15 -46.21 -1.93
CA VAL A 220 13.49 -47.31 -1.15
C VAL A 220 12.03 -46.94 -0.90
#